data_AF-A0A1I8N1A6-F1
#
_entry.id   AF-A0A1I8N1A6-F1
#
_cell.length_a   1.000
_cell.length_b   1.000
_cell.length_c   1.000
_cell.angle_alpha   90.00
_cell.angle_beta   90.00
_cell.angle_gamma   90.00
#
_symmetry.space_group_name_H-M   'P 1'
#
loop_
_entity.id
_entity.type
_entity.pdbx_description
1 polymer ?
#
loop_
_entity_poly.entity_id
_entity_poly.type
_entity_poly.pdbx_seq_one_letter_code
_entity_poly.pdbx_strand_id
1 'polypeptide(L)'
;MGLPPFNESGSPFNVVPIHQYPELMKDTCALINSEWPRSETARMRSLEASCDTLPCSLVLTTEGLSRVIAHCKLSPIPSKSKSCFIESVVVDKSCRGQGFGKLIMKFAEDYCRVVLDLKVLYLSTIDQEGFYQRIGYEYCAPISMYGPRHCELPSLQTAKKKYMKKVL
;
A
#
# COMPACT_ATOMS: atom_id res chain seq x y z
N MET A 1 16.75 5.15 -11.13
CA MET A 1 17.49 4.66 -9.94
C MET A 1 16.48 4.51 -8.82
N GLY A 2 16.01 3.29 -8.58
CA GLY A 2 15.17 3.01 -7.41
C GLY A 2 15.99 3.15 -6.14
N LEU A 3 15.35 3.51 -5.02
CA LEU A 3 16.01 3.38 -3.72
C LEU A 3 16.45 1.92 -3.54
N PRO A 4 17.63 1.66 -2.96
CA PRO A 4 17.96 0.31 -2.51
C PRO A 4 16.84 -0.18 -1.57
N PRO A 5 16.57 -1.50 -1.51
CA PRO A 5 15.69 -2.03 -0.48
C PRO A 5 16.11 -1.43 0.85
N PHE A 6 15.17 -0.82 1.58
CA PHE A 6 15.49 -0.25 2.89
C PHE A 6 15.74 -1.41 3.82
N ASN A 7 17.02 -1.71 3.93
CA ASN A 7 17.55 -2.57 4.94
C ASN A 7 17.99 -1.64 6.08
N GLU A 8 17.25 -1.62 7.19
CA GLU A 8 17.86 -1.10 8.42
C GLU A 8 19.08 -1.98 8.67
N SER A 9 20.30 -1.42 8.56
CA SER A 9 21.55 -2.18 8.59
C SER A 9 21.56 -3.27 9.67
N GLY A 10 21.55 -4.54 9.24
CA GLY A 10 21.49 -5.72 10.11
C GLY A 10 20.09 -6.37 10.29
N SER A 11 19.05 -5.83 9.67
CA SER A 11 17.70 -6.36 9.67
C SER A 11 17.52 -7.43 8.58
N PRO A 12 16.89 -8.58 8.86
CA PRO A 12 16.58 -9.57 7.82
C PRO A 12 15.36 -9.18 6.99
N PHE A 13 14.88 -7.93 7.06
CA PHE A 13 13.65 -7.48 6.41
C PHE A 13 13.93 -6.42 5.35
N ASN A 14 13.31 -6.57 4.18
CA ASN A 14 13.43 -5.65 3.05
C ASN A 14 12.06 -5.28 2.51
N VAL A 15 11.85 -4.01 2.16
CA VAL A 15 10.69 -3.59 1.36
C VAL A 15 11.11 -3.42 -0.09
N VAL A 16 10.39 -4.07 -1.00
CA VAL A 16 10.72 -4.12 -2.42
C VAL A 16 9.49 -3.82 -3.30
N PRO A 17 9.68 -3.20 -4.48
CA PRO A 17 8.62 -3.04 -5.46
C PRO A 17 8.33 -4.36 -6.19
N ILE A 18 7.07 -4.79 -6.20
CA ILE A 18 6.71 -6.14 -6.68
C ILE A 18 7.04 -6.41 -8.15
N HIS A 19 7.09 -5.37 -8.99
CA HIS A 19 7.38 -5.52 -10.42
C HIS A 19 8.86 -5.87 -10.70
N GLN A 20 9.74 -5.75 -9.70
CA GLN A 20 11.14 -6.18 -9.77
C GLN A 20 11.33 -7.60 -9.21
N TYR A 21 10.31 -8.19 -8.57
CA TYR A 21 10.37 -9.48 -7.87
C TYR A 21 9.11 -10.31 -8.19
N PRO A 22 8.92 -10.75 -9.45
CA PRO A 22 7.73 -11.48 -9.89
C PRO A 22 7.50 -12.80 -9.12
N GLU A 23 8.55 -13.41 -8.58
CA GLU A 23 8.50 -14.60 -7.72
C GLU A 23 7.65 -14.41 -6.47
N LEU A 24 7.54 -13.17 -5.95
CA LEU A 24 6.74 -12.84 -4.78
C LEU A 24 5.25 -12.60 -5.11
N MET A 25 4.85 -12.56 -6.38
CA MET A 25 3.49 -12.15 -6.77
C MET A 25 2.41 -13.13 -6.28
N LYS A 26 2.67 -14.44 -6.37
CA LYS A 26 1.70 -15.46 -5.93
C LYS A 26 1.47 -15.39 -4.41
N ASP A 27 2.54 -15.30 -3.64
CA ASP A 27 2.47 -15.16 -2.18
C ASP A 27 1.79 -13.85 -1.77
N THR A 28 2.06 -12.77 -2.51
CA THR A 28 1.38 -11.48 -2.32
C THR A 28 -0.12 -11.60 -2.62
N CYS A 29 -0.52 -12.30 -3.68
CA CYS A 29 -1.92 -12.58 -3.98
C CYS A 29 -2.59 -13.34 -2.83
N ALA A 30 -1.94 -14.38 -2.31
CA ALA A 30 -2.42 -15.18 -1.19
C ALA A 30 -2.59 -14.32 0.08
N LEU A 31 -1.60 -13.48 0.41
CA LEU A 31 -1.66 -12.56 1.54
C LEU A 31 -2.88 -11.63 1.45
N ILE A 32 -3.07 -10.94 0.32
CA ILE A 32 -4.18 -10.00 0.15
C ILE A 32 -5.53 -10.74 0.20
N ASN A 33 -5.62 -11.92 -0.41
CA ASN A 33 -6.85 -12.73 -0.41
C ASN A 33 -7.20 -13.30 0.97
N SER A 34 -6.22 -13.48 1.86
CA SER A 34 -6.46 -13.90 3.25
C SER A 34 -7.26 -12.87 4.06
N GLU A 35 -7.24 -11.60 3.64
CA GLU A 35 -7.99 -10.50 4.26
C GLU A 35 -9.24 -10.14 3.44
N TRP A 36 -9.11 -10.05 2.12
CA TRP A 36 -10.20 -9.69 1.21
C TRP A 36 -10.29 -10.70 0.06
N PRO A 37 -11.10 -11.75 0.18
CA PRO A 37 -11.17 -12.79 -0.85
C PRO A 37 -11.61 -12.28 -2.22
N ARG A 38 -10.79 -12.52 -3.26
CA ARG A 38 -11.08 -12.30 -4.69
C ARG A 38 -10.39 -13.39 -5.52
N SER A 39 -10.65 -13.45 -6.82
CA SER A 39 -9.91 -14.36 -7.70
C SER A 39 -8.43 -13.99 -7.74
N GLU A 40 -7.55 -15.00 -7.78
CA GLU A 40 -6.10 -14.81 -7.93
C GLU A 40 -5.79 -13.98 -9.18
N THR A 41 -6.46 -14.23 -10.31
CA THR A 41 -6.31 -13.44 -11.54
C THR A 41 -6.59 -11.95 -11.33
N ALA A 42 -7.59 -11.59 -10.51
CA ALA A 42 -7.87 -10.19 -10.23
C ALA A 42 -6.77 -9.55 -9.37
N ARG A 43 -6.16 -10.32 -8.46
CA ARG A 43 -5.01 -9.87 -7.67
C ARG A 43 -3.76 -9.71 -8.53
N MET A 44 -3.44 -10.70 -9.36
CA MET A 44 -2.32 -10.67 -10.29
C MET A 44 -2.39 -9.45 -11.20
N ARG A 45 -3.54 -9.18 -11.84
CA ARG A 45 -3.72 -7.97 -12.67
C ARG A 45 -3.40 -6.67 -11.93
N SER A 46 -3.71 -6.58 -10.63
CA SER A 46 -3.38 -5.40 -9.84
C SER A 46 -1.88 -5.30 -9.52
N LEU A 47 -1.20 -6.44 -9.32
CA LEU A 47 0.24 -6.49 -9.06
C LEU A 47 1.06 -6.25 -10.33
N GLU A 48 0.63 -6.81 -11.46
CA GLU A 48 1.23 -6.64 -12.79
C GLU A 48 1.17 -5.18 -13.28
N ALA A 49 0.21 -4.40 -12.80
CA ALA A 49 0.12 -2.97 -13.10
C ALA A 49 1.20 -2.13 -12.37
N SER A 50 1.94 -2.71 -11.42
CA SER A 50 2.98 -2.03 -10.66
C SER A 50 4.13 -1.57 -11.57
N CYS A 51 4.60 -0.34 -11.39
CA CYS A 51 5.73 0.23 -12.13
C CYS A 51 6.57 1.17 -11.25
N ASP A 52 7.64 1.75 -11.80
CA ASP A 52 8.55 2.67 -11.09
C ASP A 52 7.91 4.01 -10.69
N THR A 53 6.70 4.31 -11.19
CA THR A 53 5.95 5.52 -10.83
C THR A 53 4.66 5.16 -10.06
N LEU A 54 3.49 5.33 -10.68
CA LEU A 54 2.20 4.96 -10.10
C LEU A 54 1.33 4.27 -11.18
N PRO A 55 0.64 3.16 -10.83
CA PRO A 55 0.60 2.55 -9.52
C PRO A 55 1.87 1.75 -9.18
N CYS A 56 2.21 1.64 -7.91
CA CYS A 56 3.36 0.87 -7.42
C CYS A 56 2.94 0.03 -6.21
N SER A 57 3.10 -1.29 -6.29
CA SER A 57 2.84 -2.18 -5.17
C SER A 57 4.16 -2.54 -4.48
N LEU A 58 4.22 -2.27 -3.18
CA LEU A 58 5.36 -2.51 -2.31
C LEU A 58 5.07 -3.72 -1.42
N VAL A 59 6.10 -4.54 -1.22
CA VAL A 59 6.03 -5.77 -0.43
C VAL A 59 7.16 -5.81 0.57
N LEU A 60 6.82 -6.08 1.82
CA LEU A 60 7.79 -6.40 2.88
C LEU A 60 8.07 -7.90 2.84
N THR A 61 9.33 -8.26 2.66
CA THR A 61 9.84 -9.63 2.56
C THR A 61 11.05 -9.81 3.48
N THR A 62 11.52 -11.05 3.63
CA THR A 62 12.75 -11.36 4.36
C THR A 62 13.95 -11.50 3.42
N GLU A 63 15.15 -11.54 4.00
CA GLU A 63 16.35 -11.97 3.30
C GLU A 63 16.12 -13.33 2.60
N GLY A 64 16.64 -13.45 1.37
CA GLY A 64 16.40 -14.61 0.52
C GLY A 64 15.00 -14.69 -0.10
N LEU A 65 14.14 -13.66 0.07
CA LEU A 65 12.82 -13.56 -0.56
C LEU A 65 11.88 -14.73 -0.22
N SER A 66 12.08 -15.36 0.95
CA SER A 66 11.44 -16.62 1.31
C SER A 66 9.98 -16.49 1.75
N ARG A 67 9.52 -15.28 2.09
CA ARG A 67 8.13 -15.04 2.50
C ARG A 67 7.69 -13.60 2.32
N VAL A 68 6.41 -13.40 2.03
CA VAL A 68 5.75 -12.08 2.02
C VAL A 68 5.10 -11.79 3.38
N ILE A 69 5.52 -10.72 4.05
CA ILE A 69 5.05 -10.34 5.39
C ILE A 69 3.95 -9.28 5.32
N ALA A 70 4.10 -8.30 4.44
CA ALA A 70 3.16 -7.21 4.31
C ALA A 70 3.12 -6.67 2.87
N HIS A 71 2.02 -6.03 2.51
CA HIS A 71 1.81 -5.41 1.21
C HIS A 71 1.11 -4.07 1.36
N CYS A 72 1.45 -3.10 0.52
CA CYS A 72 0.64 -1.92 0.25
C CYS A 72 0.74 -1.49 -1.21
N LYS A 73 -0.32 -0.90 -1.75
CA LYS A 73 -0.35 -0.36 -3.12
C LYS A 73 -0.46 1.16 -3.09
N LEU A 74 0.40 1.82 -3.85
CA LEU A 74 0.37 3.25 -4.15
C LEU A 74 -0.36 3.44 -5.48
N SER A 75 -1.44 4.22 -5.49
CA SER A 75 -2.25 4.49 -6.68
C SER A 75 -2.30 5.98 -6.99
N PRO A 76 -2.34 6.36 -8.28
CA PRO A 76 -2.41 7.78 -8.67
C PRO A 76 -3.76 8.38 -8.31
N ILE A 77 -3.77 9.70 -8.04
CA ILE A 77 -4.99 10.50 -7.90
C ILE A 77 -5.02 11.48 -9.07
N PRO A 78 -5.86 11.27 -10.11
CA PRO A 78 -5.84 12.09 -11.32
C PRO A 78 -6.01 13.60 -11.07
N SER A 79 -6.77 13.97 -10.03
CA SER A 79 -7.01 15.36 -9.64
C SER A 79 -5.92 15.98 -8.76
N LYS A 80 -4.89 15.21 -8.34
CA LYS A 80 -3.83 15.63 -7.42
C LYS A 80 -2.47 15.03 -7.79
N SER A 81 -1.74 15.67 -8.70
CA SER A 81 -0.45 15.18 -9.22
C SER A 81 0.68 15.05 -8.18
N LYS A 82 0.61 15.78 -7.05
CA LYS A 82 1.58 15.70 -5.94
C LYS A 82 1.07 14.85 -4.78
N SER A 83 0.14 13.92 -5.06
CA SER A 83 -0.43 13.03 -4.07
C SER A 83 -0.67 11.64 -4.63
N CYS A 84 -0.68 10.64 -3.77
CA CYS A 84 -1.15 9.31 -4.12
C CYS A 84 -2.11 8.77 -3.06
N PHE A 85 -2.83 7.72 -3.43
CA PHE A 85 -3.73 6.99 -2.55
C PHE A 85 -3.10 5.66 -2.17
N ILE A 86 -3.05 5.33 -0.88
CA ILE A 86 -2.55 4.06 -0.38
C ILE A 86 -3.72 3.11 -0.19
N GLU A 87 -3.61 1.93 -0.79
CA GLU A 87 -4.65 0.91 -0.83
C GLU A 87 -4.10 -0.45 -0.43
N SER A 88 -5.01 -1.35 -0.05
CA SER A 88 -4.70 -2.77 0.18
C SER A 88 -3.51 -2.99 1.14
N VAL A 89 -3.44 -2.16 2.19
CA VAL A 89 -2.45 -2.27 3.26
C VAL A 89 -2.79 -3.48 4.10
N VAL A 90 -1.94 -4.50 4.09
CA VAL A 90 -2.18 -5.76 4.81
C VAL A 90 -0.87 -6.29 5.38
N VAL A 91 -0.94 -6.84 6.58
CA VAL A 91 0.14 -7.59 7.22
C VAL A 91 -0.36 -9.01 7.45
N ASP A 92 0.50 -9.99 7.21
CA ASP A 92 0.24 -11.40 7.49
C ASP A 92 -0.28 -11.57 8.92
N LYS A 93 -1.33 -12.37 9.09
CA LYS A 93 -2.06 -12.50 10.36
C LYS A 93 -1.14 -12.95 11.50
N SER A 94 -0.20 -13.85 11.23
CA SER A 94 0.76 -14.35 12.24
C SER A 94 1.79 -13.30 12.64
N CYS A 95 1.99 -12.28 11.81
CA CYS A 95 2.98 -11.21 11.98
C CYS A 95 2.36 -9.90 12.53
N ARG A 96 1.05 -9.86 12.79
CA ARG A 96 0.37 -8.66 13.33
C ARG A 96 0.84 -8.35 14.75
N GLY A 97 0.79 -7.07 15.11
CA GLY A 97 1.22 -6.59 16.44
C GLY A 97 2.74 -6.47 16.61
N GLN A 98 3.55 -6.88 15.63
CA GLN A 98 5.02 -6.90 15.72
C GLN A 98 5.70 -5.68 15.07
N GLY A 99 4.93 -4.66 14.69
CA GLY A 99 5.46 -3.42 14.11
C GLY A 99 5.60 -3.38 12.58
N PHE A 100 5.44 -4.50 11.87
CA PHE A 100 5.58 -4.56 10.40
C PHE A 100 4.63 -3.63 9.64
N GLY A 101 3.42 -3.38 10.16
CA GLY A 101 2.52 -2.39 9.57
C GLY A 101 3.09 -0.97 9.63
N LYS A 102 3.76 -0.60 10.73
CA LYS A 102 4.43 0.70 10.84
C LYS A 102 5.64 0.77 9.90
N LEU A 103 6.39 -0.33 9.79
CA LEU A 103 7.58 -0.42 8.95
C LEU A 103 7.24 -0.22 7.46
N ILE A 104 6.27 -0.97 6.92
CA ILE A 104 5.90 -0.82 5.51
C ILE A 104 5.30 0.55 5.21
N MET A 105 4.50 1.12 6.12
CA MET A 105 3.94 2.47 5.95
C MET A 105 5.03 3.55 5.96
N LYS A 106 5.99 3.47 6.88
CA LYS A 106 7.12 4.40 6.93
C LYS A 106 7.96 4.33 5.65
N PHE A 107 8.25 3.11 5.17
CA PHE A 107 8.96 2.97 3.90
C PHE A 107 8.16 3.56 2.73
N ALA A 108 6.85 3.30 2.66
CA ALA A 108 5.99 3.86 1.62
C ALA A 108 5.99 5.40 1.65
N GLU A 109 5.94 6.00 2.85
CA GLU A 109 6.05 7.45 3.07
C GLU A 109 7.38 8.01 2.52
N ASP A 110 8.50 7.40 2.91
CA ASP A 110 9.83 7.81 2.46
C ASP A 110 10.00 7.61 0.95
N TYR A 111 9.52 6.50 0.40
CA TYR A 111 9.53 6.21 -1.04
C TYR A 111 8.74 7.28 -1.82
N CYS A 112 7.53 7.60 -1.37
CA CYS A 112 6.71 8.64 -1.98
C CYS A 112 7.37 10.02 -1.91
N ARG A 113 8.01 10.36 -0.79
CA ARG A 113 8.66 11.66 -0.57
C ARG A 113 9.94 11.81 -1.39
N VAL A 114 10.81 10.80 -1.36
CA VAL A 114 12.18 10.88 -1.90
C VAL A 114 12.25 10.44 -3.36
N VAL A 115 11.52 9.40 -3.76
CA VAL A 115 11.59 8.84 -5.13
C VAL A 115 10.55 9.45 -6.04
N LEU A 116 9.29 9.53 -5.57
CA LEU A 116 8.17 10.00 -6.37
C LEU A 116 7.92 11.52 -6.27
N ASP A 117 8.65 12.23 -5.40
CA ASP A 117 8.45 13.65 -5.06
C ASP A 117 6.97 14.03 -4.83
N LEU A 118 6.28 13.20 -4.06
CA LEU A 118 4.91 13.45 -3.59
C LEU A 118 4.92 14.20 -2.27
N LYS A 119 3.86 14.95 -2.01
CA LYS A 119 3.73 15.80 -0.81
C LYS A 119 2.67 15.32 0.17
N VAL A 120 1.69 14.55 -0.31
CA VAL A 120 0.56 14.12 0.53
C VAL A 120 0.15 12.70 0.17
N LEU A 121 -0.05 11.88 1.18
CA LEU A 121 -0.64 10.56 1.07
C LEU A 121 -2.09 10.59 1.53
N TYR A 122 -2.95 9.90 0.81
CA TYR A 122 -4.35 9.67 1.21
C TYR A 122 -4.59 8.18 1.41
N LEU A 123 -5.54 7.84 2.25
CA LEU A 123 -6.06 6.49 2.38
C LEU A 123 -7.51 6.52 2.86
N SER A 124 -8.17 5.37 2.79
CA SER A 124 -9.43 5.15 3.47
C SER A 124 -9.39 3.87 4.28
N THR A 125 -10.08 3.87 5.41
CA THR A 125 -10.22 2.70 6.28
C THR A 125 -11.65 2.63 6.84
N ILE A 126 -12.10 1.45 7.25
CA ILE A 126 -13.42 1.28 7.89
C ILE A 126 -13.25 1.27 9.42
N ASP A 127 -12.23 0.57 9.91
CA ASP A 127 -12.05 0.19 11.31
C ASP A 127 -10.60 0.27 11.82
N GLN A 128 -9.63 0.69 11.00
CA GLN A 128 -8.22 0.78 11.37
C GLN A 128 -7.72 2.23 11.56
N GLU A 129 -8.61 3.21 11.72
CA GLU A 129 -8.24 4.62 11.90
C GLU A 129 -7.24 4.83 13.05
N GLY A 130 -7.39 4.11 14.17
CA GLY A 130 -6.53 4.27 15.34
C GLY A 130 -5.10 3.79 15.09
N PHE A 131 -4.89 2.89 14.13
CA PHE A 131 -3.54 2.57 13.65
C PHE A 131 -2.95 3.77 12.89
N TYR A 132 -3.68 4.31 11.92
CA TYR A 132 -3.22 5.41 11.08
C TYR A 132 -3.00 6.71 11.87
N GLN A 133 -3.88 7.04 12.82
CA GLN A 133 -3.69 8.18 13.72
C GLN A 133 -2.39 8.07 14.52
N ARG A 134 -2.07 6.89 15.06
CA ARG A 134 -0.82 6.65 15.82
C ARG A 134 0.44 6.81 14.98
N ILE A 135 0.36 6.71 13.66
CA ILE A 135 1.48 6.95 12.75
C ILE A 135 1.38 8.31 12.03
N GLY A 136 0.53 9.22 12.52
CA GLY A 136 0.50 10.62 12.09
C GLY A 136 -0.44 10.93 10.92
N TYR A 137 -1.39 10.06 10.59
CA TYR A 137 -2.46 10.40 9.66
C TYR A 137 -3.61 11.12 10.38
N GLU A 138 -4.20 12.08 9.68
CA GLU A 138 -5.33 12.89 10.16
C GLU A 138 -6.56 12.64 9.30
N TYR A 139 -7.76 12.82 9.86
CA TYR A 139 -8.99 12.74 9.08
C TYR A 139 -9.06 13.81 8.00
N CYS A 140 -9.68 13.48 6.87
CA CYS A 140 -9.96 14.45 5.81
C CYS A 140 -11.30 14.16 5.13
N ALA A 141 -11.72 15.10 4.28
CA ALA A 141 -12.88 14.89 3.41
C ALA A 141 -12.63 13.69 2.45
N PRO A 142 -13.70 12.98 2.04
CA PRO A 142 -13.60 11.93 1.04
C PRO A 142 -12.94 12.40 -0.25
N ILE A 143 -12.11 11.53 -0.82
CA ILE A 143 -11.42 11.79 -2.09
C ILE A 143 -11.68 10.64 -3.07
N SER A 144 -11.88 10.99 -4.34
CA SER A 144 -11.94 10.03 -5.44
C SER A 144 -10.55 9.84 -6.05
N MET A 145 -10.10 8.59 -6.11
CA MET A 145 -8.94 8.17 -6.89
C MET A 145 -9.25 8.03 -8.39
N TYR A 146 -10.52 8.18 -8.77
CA TYR A 146 -10.98 8.05 -10.16
C TYR A 146 -11.40 9.40 -10.73
N GLY A 147 -11.37 9.50 -12.06
CA GLY A 147 -11.83 10.68 -12.80
C GLY A 147 -13.35 10.91 -12.68
N PRO A 148 -13.85 12.08 -13.14
CA PRO A 148 -15.26 12.46 -13.00
C PRO A 148 -16.22 11.55 -13.78
N ARG A 149 -15.72 10.79 -14.76
CA ARG A 149 -16.48 9.80 -15.53
C ARG A 149 -16.31 8.40 -14.94
N HIS A 150 -16.54 8.28 -13.64
CA HIS A 150 -16.44 7.01 -12.94
C HIS A 150 -17.76 6.66 -12.26
N CYS A 151 -18.25 5.46 -12.53
CA CYS A 151 -19.47 4.93 -11.94
C CYS A 151 -19.13 3.54 -11.36
N GLU A 152 -19.19 3.42 -10.03
CA GLU A 152 -19.05 2.13 -9.34
C GLU A 152 -20.42 1.62 -8.92
N LEU A 153 -20.55 0.30 -8.80
CA LEU A 153 -21.70 -0.29 -8.13
C LEU A 153 -21.78 0.26 -6.69
N PRO A 154 -22.95 0.78 -6.26
CA PRO A 154 -23.11 1.29 -4.92
C PRO A 154 -22.86 0.17 -3.91
N SER A 155 -22.02 0.44 -2.91
CA SER A 155 -21.75 -0.49 -1.82
C SER A 155 -21.98 0.21 -0.48
N LEU A 156 -22.68 -0.47 0.43
CA LEU A 156 -22.83 0.02 1.81
C LEU A 156 -21.49 0.16 2.54
N GLN A 157 -20.46 -0.57 2.08
CA GLN A 157 -19.12 -0.44 2.65
C GLN A 157 -18.45 0.89 2.28
N THR A 158 -18.74 1.44 1.10
CA THR A 158 -18.19 2.73 0.68
C THR A 158 -18.64 3.85 1.62
N ALA A 159 -19.89 3.81 2.11
CA ALA A 159 -20.41 4.80 3.05
C ALA A 159 -19.76 4.74 4.45
N LYS A 160 -19.11 3.63 4.80
CA LYS A 160 -18.43 3.46 6.11
C LYS A 160 -16.97 3.90 6.08
N LYS A 161 -16.42 4.23 4.90
CA LYS A 161 -15.01 4.61 4.75
C LYS A 161 -14.74 5.94 5.42
N LYS A 162 -13.79 5.94 6.35
CA LYS A 162 -13.16 7.13 6.92
C LYS A 162 -11.93 7.44 6.10
N TYR A 163 -11.86 8.65 5.58
CA TYR A 163 -10.73 9.11 4.79
C TYR A 163 -9.71 9.81 5.67
N MET A 164 -8.45 9.54 5.40
CA MET A 164 -7.34 10.11 6.15
C MET A 164 -6.22 10.53 5.20
N LYS A 165 -5.40 11.49 5.64
CA LYS A 165 -4.24 11.96 4.90
C LYS A 165 -3.05 12.18 5.82
N LYS A 166 -1.86 12.20 5.23
CA LYS A 166 -0.62 12.62 5.88
C LYS A 166 0.20 13.48 4.92
N VAL A 167 0.68 14.61 5.40
CA VAL A 167 1.65 15.44 4.69
C VAL A 167 3.03 14.85 4.94
N LEU A 168 3.80 14.63 3.87
CA LEU A 168 5.12 13.97 3.88
C LEU A 168 6.26 14.94 4.21
#